data_AF-A0A2N2QWZ9-F1
#
_entry.id   AF-A0A2N2QWZ9-F1
#
_cell.length_a   1.000
_cell.length_b   1.000
_cell.length_c   1.000
_cell.angle_alpha   90.00
_cell.angle_beta   90.00
_cell.angle_gamma   90.00
#
_symmetry.space_group_name_H-M   'P 1'
#
loop_
_entity.id
_entity.type
_entity.pdbx_description
1 polymer ?
#
loop_
_entity_poly.entity_id
_entity_poly.type
_entity_poly.pdbx_seq_one_letter_code
_entity_poly.pdbx_strand_id
1 'polypeptide(L)'
;MLFAALTVATLSLAPAIHAQSGSDRVTAQDVKKETQALITTLKQYTADQRGEALKSAEQALKKLDGRIDELEERVDNNWDRMSAAARQKARANLRTLRQQRNDLAEVYGGFKNSSASAWEQMKKGFSDAYQAMSDAWEKAKGEYESDNK
;
A
#
# COMPACT_ATOMS: atom_id res chain seq x y z
N MET A 1 -16.00 -40.69 -45.82
CA MET A 1 -15.02 -39.63 -46.14
C MET A 1 -13.95 -39.66 -45.06
N LEU A 2 -12.70 -39.91 -45.46
CA LEU A 2 -11.51 -39.96 -44.61
C LEU A 2 -11.23 -38.59 -43.99
N PHE A 3 -10.82 -38.56 -42.72
CA PHE A 3 -9.97 -37.50 -42.20
C PHE A 3 -8.71 -38.13 -41.62
N ALA A 4 -7.59 -37.81 -42.27
CA ALA A 4 -6.25 -37.94 -41.75
C ALA A 4 -5.92 -36.73 -40.86
N ALA A 5 -5.13 -36.94 -39.81
CA ALA A 5 -4.18 -35.97 -39.23
C ALA A 5 -3.47 -36.66 -38.05
N LEU A 6 -2.28 -37.23 -38.26
CA LEU A 6 -0.96 -36.59 -38.06
C LEU A 6 -0.70 -36.19 -36.61
N THR A 7 -0.06 -37.10 -35.88
CA THR A 7 0.50 -36.92 -34.54
C THR A 7 1.69 -35.97 -34.57
N VAL A 8 1.59 -34.82 -33.89
CA VAL A 8 2.73 -33.97 -33.55
C VAL A 8 2.97 -34.13 -32.04
N ALA A 9 4.03 -34.85 -31.68
CA ALA A 9 4.55 -34.90 -30.33
C ALA A 9 5.35 -33.61 -30.07
N THR A 10 4.69 -32.58 -29.56
CA THR A 10 5.36 -31.38 -29.06
C THR A 10 5.87 -31.63 -27.64
N LEU A 11 7.20 -31.79 -27.56
CA LEU A 11 7.97 -31.78 -26.32
C LEU A 11 7.73 -30.44 -25.62
N SER A 12 6.84 -30.45 -24.62
CA SER A 12 6.56 -29.29 -23.80
C SER A 12 7.75 -29.09 -22.85
N LEU A 13 8.71 -28.26 -23.24
CA LEU A 13 9.59 -27.60 -22.26
C LEU A 13 8.69 -26.69 -21.44
N ALA A 14 8.19 -27.19 -20.31
CA ALA A 14 7.63 -26.33 -19.29
C ALA A 14 8.75 -25.37 -18.87
N PRO A 15 8.55 -24.04 -18.95
CA PRO A 15 9.40 -23.15 -18.19
C PRO A 15 9.19 -23.55 -16.73
N ALA A 16 10.23 -24.07 -16.11
CA ALA A 16 10.34 -24.08 -14.66
C ALA A 16 10.21 -22.62 -14.24
N ILE A 17 8.97 -22.19 -13.95
CA ILE A 17 8.71 -21.01 -13.15
C ILE A 17 9.41 -21.33 -11.85
N HIS A 18 10.64 -20.82 -11.75
CA HIS A 18 11.31 -20.68 -10.49
C HIS A 18 10.31 -19.93 -9.62
N ALA A 19 9.75 -20.64 -8.65
CA ALA A 19 9.11 -20.02 -7.51
C ALA A 19 10.22 -19.16 -6.88
N GLN A 20 10.26 -17.92 -7.32
CA GLN A 20 11.13 -16.91 -6.76
C GLN A 20 10.59 -16.72 -5.35
N SER A 21 11.26 -17.34 -4.38
CA SER A 21 11.14 -17.03 -2.96
C SER A 21 11.62 -15.59 -2.74
N GLY A 22 10.87 -14.63 -3.26
CA GLY A 22 11.12 -13.21 -3.13
C GLY A 22 10.26 -12.72 -1.98
N SER A 23 10.77 -12.80 -0.75
CA SER A 23 10.33 -12.06 0.43
C SER A 23 8.93 -11.42 0.29
N ASP A 24 7.88 -12.11 0.77
CA ASP A 24 6.47 -11.66 0.88
C ASP A 24 6.26 -10.40 1.76
N ARG A 25 7.31 -9.59 1.95
CA ARG A 25 7.34 -8.45 2.85
C ARG A 25 7.17 -7.16 2.05
N VAL A 26 6.07 -6.46 2.29
CA VAL A 26 5.87 -5.08 1.85
C VAL A 26 7.04 -4.19 2.30
N THR A 27 7.67 -3.52 1.34
CA THR A 27 8.79 -2.61 1.58
C THR A 27 8.31 -1.16 1.71
N ALA A 28 9.16 -0.29 2.29
CA ALA A 28 8.89 1.15 2.29
C ALA A 28 8.80 1.72 0.85
N GLN A 29 9.60 1.16 -0.06
CA GLN A 29 9.60 1.55 -1.46
C GLN A 29 8.27 1.22 -2.15
N ASP A 30 7.63 0.09 -1.80
CA ASP A 30 6.33 -0.28 -2.37
C ASP A 30 5.23 0.69 -1.97
N VAL A 31 5.21 1.10 -0.69
CA VAL A 31 4.26 2.13 -0.21
C VAL A 31 4.50 3.46 -0.92
N LYS A 32 5.77 3.88 -1.03
CA LYS A 32 6.14 5.12 -1.73
C LYS A 32 5.70 5.15 -3.19
N LYS A 33 5.94 4.07 -3.93
CA LYS A 33 5.53 3.96 -5.35
C LYS A 33 4.01 4.03 -5.50
N GLU A 34 3.27 3.35 -4.63
CA GLU A 34 1.81 3.37 -4.67
C GLU A 34 1.23 4.73 -4.32
N THR A 35 1.80 5.41 -3.33
CA THR A 35 1.47 6.80 -3.00
C THR A 35 1.68 7.72 -4.19
N GLN A 36 2.83 7.65 -4.86
CA GLN A 36 3.12 8.45 -6.04
C GLN A 36 2.15 8.17 -7.20
N ALA A 37 1.80 6.90 -7.42
CA ALA A 37 0.83 6.50 -8.43
C ALA A 37 -0.57 7.04 -8.12
N LEU A 38 -1.00 6.96 -6.86
CA LEU A 38 -2.29 7.51 -6.42
C LEU A 38 -2.33 9.02 -6.60
N ILE A 39 -1.34 9.75 -6.08
CA ILE A 39 -1.28 11.22 -6.18
C ILE A 39 -1.29 11.66 -7.65
N THR A 40 -0.52 10.96 -8.50
CA THR A 40 -0.49 11.25 -9.94
C THR A 40 -1.86 11.02 -10.58
N THR A 41 -2.54 9.93 -10.22
CA THR A 41 -3.88 9.60 -10.70
C THR A 41 -4.90 10.64 -10.25
N LEU A 42 -4.91 11.01 -8.97
CA LEU A 42 -5.84 11.99 -8.41
C LEU A 42 -5.65 13.38 -9.02
N LYS A 43 -4.41 13.78 -9.33
CA LYS A 43 -4.14 15.05 -10.01
C LYS A 43 -4.88 15.20 -11.35
N GLN A 44 -5.13 14.09 -12.06
CA GLN A 44 -5.81 14.12 -13.36
C GLN A 44 -7.33 14.28 -13.25
N TYR A 45 -7.94 13.90 -12.12
CA TYR A 45 -9.38 13.93 -11.98
C TYR A 45 -9.93 15.33 -11.76
N THR A 46 -10.91 15.71 -12.58
CA THR A 46 -11.72 16.93 -12.41
C THR A 46 -12.87 16.70 -11.44
N ALA A 47 -13.61 17.77 -11.10
CA ALA A 47 -14.79 17.67 -10.23
C ALA A 47 -15.89 16.78 -10.82
N ASP A 48 -15.97 16.70 -12.15
CA ASP A 48 -16.93 15.84 -12.87
C ASP A 48 -16.59 14.35 -12.72
N GLN A 49 -15.32 14.02 -12.48
CA GLN A 49 -14.81 12.65 -12.29
C GLN A 49 -14.65 12.29 -10.80
N ARG A 50 -15.43 12.94 -9.94
CA ARG A 50 -15.35 12.77 -8.49
C ARG A 50 -15.59 11.33 -8.05
N GLY A 51 -16.55 10.63 -8.66
CA GLY A 51 -16.85 9.25 -8.30
C GLY A 51 -15.64 8.33 -8.47
N GLU A 52 -14.93 8.48 -9.58
CA GLU A 52 -13.73 7.73 -9.96
C GLU A 52 -12.55 8.07 -9.04
N ALA A 53 -12.36 9.34 -8.71
CA ALA A 53 -11.36 9.79 -7.76
C ALA A 53 -11.60 9.20 -6.36
N LEU A 54 -12.85 9.22 -5.89
CA LEU A 54 -13.22 8.65 -4.59
C LEU A 54 -13.03 7.13 -4.57
N LYS A 55 -13.38 6.43 -5.65
CA LYS A 55 -13.13 4.99 -5.78
C LYS A 55 -11.63 4.66 -5.72
N SER A 56 -10.80 5.45 -6.41
CA SER A 56 -9.35 5.29 -6.41
C SER A 56 -8.77 5.51 -5.01
N ALA A 57 -9.23 6.55 -4.31
CA ALA A 57 -8.85 6.82 -2.93
C ALA A 57 -9.28 5.70 -1.97
N GLU A 58 -10.53 5.21 -2.05
CA GLU A 58 -11.02 4.11 -1.21
C GLU A 58 -10.22 2.82 -1.41
N GLN A 59 -9.86 2.49 -2.65
CA GLN A 59 -9.03 1.32 -2.96
C GLN A 59 -7.63 1.45 -2.35
N ALA A 60 -7.02 2.63 -2.46
CA ALA A 60 -5.72 2.90 -1.87
C ALA A 60 -5.77 2.84 -0.33
N LEU A 61 -6.80 3.41 0.30
CA LEU A 61 -7.00 3.32 1.74
C LEU A 61 -7.15 1.87 2.23
N LYS A 62 -7.97 1.06 1.55
CA LYS A 62 -8.11 -0.37 1.90
C LYS A 62 -6.79 -1.12 1.78
N LYS A 63 -6.00 -0.83 0.75
CA LYS A 63 -4.69 -1.44 0.56
C LYS A 63 -3.70 -1.01 1.64
N LEU A 64 -3.71 0.26 2.02
CA LEU A 64 -2.92 0.79 3.12
C LEU A 64 -3.29 0.12 4.45
N ASP A 65 -4.59 0.00 4.75
CA ASP A 65 -5.09 -0.65 5.96
C ASP A 65 -4.58 -2.10 6.05
N GLY A 66 -4.74 -2.89 4.98
CA GLY A 66 -4.24 -4.26 4.94
C GLY A 66 -2.72 -4.37 5.15
N ARG A 67 -1.94 -3.38 4.68
CA ARG A 67 -0.49 -3.34 4.91
C ARG A 67 -0.14 -3.09 6.38
N ILE A 68 -0.87 -2.19 7.05
CA ILE A 68 -0.68 -1.94 8.48
C ILE A 68 -0.98 -3.22 9.27
N ASP A 69 -2.06 -3.92 8.92
CA ASP A 69 -2.44 -5.19 9.56
C ASP A 69 -1.36 -6.26 9.37
N GLU A 70 -0.85 -6.44 8.15
CA GLU A 70 0.27 -7.35 7.87
C GLU A 70 1.55 -6.98 8.64
N LEU A 71 1.80 -5.68 8.85
CA LEU A 71 2.96 -5.24 9.64
C LEU A 71 2.78 -5.56 11.12
N GLU A 72 1.59 -5.34 11.67
CA GLU A 72 1.26 -5.68 13.04
C GLU A 72 1.36 -7.18 13.27
N GLU A 73 0.76 -8.00 12.41
CA GLU A 73 0.84 -9.45 12.49
C GLU A 73 2.29 -9.94 12.46
N ARG A 74 3.14 -9.36 11.62
CA ARG A 74 4.58 -9.70 11.60
C ARG A 74 5.29 -9.32 12.91
N VAL A 75 4.94 -8.19 13.52
CA VAL A 75 5.50 -7.80 14.83
C VAL A 75 5.07 -8.79 15.91
N ASP A 76 3.80 -9.17 15.92
CA ASP A 76 3.25 -10.12 16.89
C ASP A 76 3.84 -11.52 16.73
N ASN A 77 3.93 -12.02 15.50
CA ASN A 77 4.51 -13.33 15.19
C ASN A 77 6.01 -13.45 15.54
N ASN A 78 6.73 -12.32 15.55
CA ASN A 78 8.15 -12.30 15.94
C ASN A 78 8.38 -11.82 17.37
N TRP A 79 7.31 -11.53 18.13
CA TRP A 79 7.38 -10.86 19.41
C TRP A 79 8.38 -11.52 20.37
N ASP A 80 8.30 -12.84 20.54
CA ASP A 80 9.15 -13.60 21.47
C ASP A 80 10.63 -13.58 21.11
N ARG A 81 10.94 -13.38 19.82
CA ARG A 81 12.31 -13.33 19.29
C ARG A 81 12.91 -11.92 19.32
N MET A 82 12.09 -10.90 19.58
CA MET A 82 12.52 -9.50 19.63
C MET A 82 13.07 -9.13 21.01
N SER A 83 14.10 -8.28 21.02
CA SER A 83 14.57 -7.63 22.25
C SER A 83 13.52 -6.68 22.82
N ALA A 84 13.63 -6.32 24.10
CA ALA A 84 12.74 -5.34 24.74
C ALA A 84 12.75 -3.99 24.00
N ALA A 85 13.92 -3.53 23.55
CA ALA A 85 14.07 -2.29 22.79
C ALA A 85 13.35 -2.38 21.43
N ALA A 86 13.54 -3.48 20.70
CA ALA A 86 12.88 -3.70 19.42
C ALA A 86 11.35 -3.73 19.56
N ARG A 87 10.83 -4.39 20.60
CA ARG A 87 9.40 -4.42 20.93
C ARG A 87 8.83 -3.03 21.20
N GLN A 88 9.53 -2.22 21.99
CA GLN A 88 9.13 -0.85 22.30
C GLN A 88 9.07 0.02 21.03
N LYS A 89 10.08 -0.07 20.18
CA LYS A 89 10.15 0.68 18.92
C LYS A 89 9.05 0.26 17.94
N ALA A 90 8.84 -1.05 17.77
CA ALA A 90 7.77 -1.56 16.92
C ALA A 90 6.39 -1.07 17.37
N ARG A 91 6.10 -1.10 18.68
CA ARG A 91 4.84 -0.55 19.22
C ARG A 91 4.70 0.95 19.00
N ALA A 92 5.77 1.73 19.20
CA ALA A 92 5.76 3.17 18.95
C ALA A 92 5.48 3.49 17.48
N ASN A 93 6.08 2.72 16.57
CA ASN A 93 5.93 2.89 15.13
C ASN A 93 4.52 2.51 14.66
N LEU A 94 3.99 1.37 15.12
CA LEU A 94 2.60 0.98 14.84
C LEU A 94 1.59 2.00 15.38
N ARG A 95 1.82 2.56 16.58
CA ARG A 95 0.98 3.64 17.13
C ARG A 95 1.00 4.88 16.23
N THR A 96 2.18 5.28 15.76
CA THR A 96 2.33 6.42 14.86
C THR A 96 1.58 6.18 13.54
N LEU A 97 1.71 5.00 12.95
CA LEU A 97 1.00 4.64 11.71
C LEU A 97 -0.52 4.67 11.88
N ARG A 98 -1.03 4.14 12.99
CA ARG A 98 -2.47 4.19 13.30
C ARG A 98 -2.98 5.62 13.47
N GLN A 99 -2.20 6.50 14.11
CA GLN A 99 -2.54 7.91 14.23
C GLN A 99 -2.61 8.59 12.86
N GLN A 100 -1.57 8.43 12.03
CA GLN A 100 -1.54 9.00 10.68
C GLN A 100 -2.66 8.45 9.78
N ARG A 101 -3.04 7.18 9.93
CA ARG A 101 -4.21 6.62 9.24
C ARG A 101 -5.51 7.30 9.68
N ASN A 102 -5.68 7.57 10.98
CA ASN A 102 -6.87 8.25 11.49
C ASN A 102 -6.96 9.69 10.94
N ASP A 103 -5.84 10.43 10.94
CA ASP A 103 -5.77 11.76 10.36
C ASP A 103 -6.13 11.73 8.87
N LEU A 104 -5.60 10.75 8.13
CA LEU A 104 -5.92 10.53 6.72
C LEU A 104 -7.41 10.21 6.50
N ALA A 105 -8.05 9.50 7.43
CA ALA A 105 -9.47 9.19 7.36
C ALA A 105 -10.35 10.44 7.53
N GLU A 106 -9.96 11.34 8.43
CA GLU A 106 -10.63 12.62 8.61
C GLU A 106 -10.54 13.47 7.34
N VAL A 107 -9.33 13.61 6.79
CA VAL A 107 -9.11 14.35 5.54
C VAL A 107 -9.86 13.70 4.37
N TYR A 108 -9.90 12.37 4.31
CA TYR A 108 -10.70 11.64 3.32
C TYR A 108 -12.20 11.94 3.46
N GLY A 109 -12.72 12.05 4.69
CA GLY A 109 -14.10 12.47 4.93
C GLY A 109 -14.41 13.85 4.35
N GLY A 110 -13.48 14.81 4.51
CA GLY A 110 -13.56 16.13 3.89
C GLY A 110 -13.52 16.06 2.35
N PHE A 111 -12.59 15.29 1.79
CA PHE A 111 -12.49 15.08 0.34
C PHE A 111 -13.73 14.40 -0.25
N LYS A 112 -14.25 13.37 0.42
CA LYS A 112 -15.46 12.66 0.05
C LYS A 112 -16.68 13.55 0.00
N ASN A 113 -16.76 14.58 0.84
CA ASN A 113 -17.92 15.48 0.95
C ASN A 113 -17.69 16.86 0.31
N SER A 114 -16.58 17.09 -0.41
CA SER A 114 -16.25 18.39 -0.98
C SER A 114 -17.28 18.88 -2.01
N SER A 115 -17.49 20.19 -2.14
CA SER A 115 -18.24 20.74 -3.29
C SER A 115 -17.39 20.72 -4.56
N ALA A 116 -18.00 20.98 -5.73
CA ALA A 116 -17.25 21.19 -6.97
C ALA A 116 -16.28 22.39 -6.85
N SER A 117 -16.70 23.47 -6.18
CA SER A 117 -15.87 24.65 -5.95
C SER A 117 -14.68 24.40 -5.00
N ALA A 118 -14.82 23.46 -4.06
CA ALA A 118 -13.75 23.08 -3.12
C ALA A 118 -12.92 21.88 -3.61
N TRP A 119 -13.25 21.32 -4.78
CA TRP A 119 -12.70 20.04 -5.25
C TRP A 119 -11.17 20.00 -5.25
N GLU A 120 -10.53 20.97 -5.92
CA GLU A 120 -9.08 20.99 -6.06
C GLU A 120 -8.36 21.14 -4.71
N GLN A 121 -8.88 21.99 -3.83
CA GLN A 121 -8.30 22.18 -2.50
C GLN A 121 -8.40 20.89 -1.66
N MET A 122 -9.57 20.24 -1.66
CA MET A 122 -9.78 19.04 -0.87
C MET A 122 -9.03 17.82 -1.43
N LYS A 123 -8.94 17.71 -2.76
CA LYS A 123 -8.15 16.69 -3.46
C LYS A 123 -6.66 16.83 -3.14
N LYS A 124 -6.15 18.07 -3.12
CA LYS A 124 -4.77 18.36 -2.71
C LYS A 124 -4.56 18.00 -1.24
N GLY A 125 -5.46 18.40 -0.35
CA GLY A 125 -5.38 18.06 1.08
C GLY A 125 -5.31 16.55 1.33
N PHE A 126 -6.15 15.77 0.65
CA PHE A 126 -6.08 14.31 0.72
C PHE A 126 -4.76 13.76 0.17
N SER A 127 -4.28 14.26 -0.96
CA SER A 127 -3.00 13.84 -1.55
C SER A 127 -1.82 14.12 -0.62
N ASP A 128 -1.80 15.28 0.03
CA ASP A 128 -0.76 15.66 0.99
C ASP A 128 -0.81 14.79 2.26
N ALA A 129 -2.01 14.53 2.79
CA ALA A 129 -2.20 13.65 3.95
C ALA A 129 -1.76 12.21 3.65
N TYR A 130 -2.05 11.70 2.44
CA TYR A 130 -1.59 10.38 2.02
C TYR A 130 -0.07 10.33 1.88
N GLN A 131 0.56 11.41 1.39
CA GLN A 131 2.02 11.53 1.36
C GLN A 131 2.62 11.49 2.78
N ALA A 132 2.05 12.24 3.73
CA ALA A 132 2.52 12.24 5.12
C ALA A 132 2.44 10.84 5.75
N MET A 133 1.36 10.10 5.48
CA MET A 133 1.22 8.71 5.90
C MET A 133 2.30 7.79 5.28
N SER A 134 2.60 7.98 4.00
CA SER A 134 3.68 7.27 3.31
C SER A 134 5.06 7.55 3.92
N ASP A 135 5.32 8.81 4.29
CA ASP A 135 6.59 9.21 4.89
C ASP A 135 6.73 8.63 6.31
N ALA A 136 5.64 8.60 7.09
CA ALA A 136 5.60 7.92 8.38
C ALA A 136 5.88 6.42 8.27
N TRP A 137 5.37 5.78 7.22
CA TRP A 137 5.69 4.38 6.90
C TRP A 137 7.16 4.17 6.57
N GLU A 138 7.74 5.01 5.71
CA GLU A 138 9.17 4.93 5.35
C GLU A 138 10.05 5.05 6.59
N LYS A 139 9.74 6.00 7.48
CA LYS A 139 10.42 6.16 8.77
C LYS A 139 10.28 4.93 9.67
N ALA A 140 9.05 4.43 9.85
CA ALA A 140 8.77 3.28 10.69
C ALA A 140 9.53 2.01 10.24
N LYS A 141 9.64 1.80 8.93
CA LYS A 141 10.36 0.67 8.33
C LYS A 141 11.88 0.83 8.38
N GLY A 142 12.42 2.01 8.08
CA GLY A 142 13.86 2.28 8.16
C GLY A 142 14.40 2.09 9.58
N GLU A 143 13.62 2.51 10.57
CA GLU A 143 13.92 2.30 11.98
C GLU A 143 13.88 0.81 12.40
N TYR A 144 12.99 0.01 11.82
CA TYR A 144 12.90 -1.42 12.11
C TYR A 144 14.05 -2.22 11.47
N GLU A 145 14.45 -1.87 10.24
CA GLU A 145 15.49 -2.59 9.50
C GLU A 145 16.91 -2.28 10.00
N SER A 146 17.13 -1.10 10.59
CA SER A 146 18.41 -0.69 11.15
C SER A 146 18.78 -1.44 12.44
N ASP A 147 17.78 -1.86 13.22
CA ASP A 147 17.99 -2.55 14.52
C ASP A 147 18.07 -4.08 14.39
N ASN A 148 17.75 -4.62 13.20
CA ASN A 148 17.74 -6.06 12.91
C ASN A 148 18.98 -6.52 12.13
N LYS A 149 19.97 -5.63 11.96
CA LYS A 149 21.34 -5.92 11.47
C LYS A 149 22.30 -5.97 12.66
#